data_AF-A0A959Z907-F1
#
_entry.id   AF-A0A959Z907-F1
#
_cell.length_a   1.000
_cell.length_b   1.000
_cell.length_c   1.000
_cell.angle_alpha   90.00
_cell.angle_beta   90.00
_cell.angle_gamma   90.00
#
_symmetry.space_group_name_H-M   'P 1'
#
loop_
_entity.id
_entity.type
_entity.pdbx_description
1 polymer ?
#
loop_
_entity_poly.entity_id
_entity_poly.type
_entity_poly.pdbx_seq_one_letter_code
_entity_poly.pdbx_strand_id
1 'polypeptide(L)'
;MLLATILGSTLQPSMTAYDLRCQSLTDPEAIQITTPQLSWKLKATSKEAKNLRQTAYRVVASSTLQNLKASKYDLWDSGKVDIHRQPLASSTQVPR
;
A
#
# COMPACT_ATOMS: atom_id res chain seq x y z
N MET A 1 -1.89 -13.32 -43.08
CA MET A 1 -1.80 -11.88 -42.74
C MET A 1 -3.20 -11.47 -42.31
N LEU A 2 -3.53 -11.27 -41.03
CA LEU A 2 -2.98 -10.30 -40.08
C LEU A 2 -3.17 -10.87 -38.65
N LEU A 3 -2.14 -10.94 -37.81
CA LEU A 3 -2.29 -11.20 -36.37
C LEU A 3 -2.21 -9.85 -35.65
N ALA A 4 -3.33 -9.39 -35.11
CA ALA A 4 -3.37 -8.22 -34.25
C ALA A 4 -2.99 -8.64 -32.82
N THR A 5 -1.75 -8.39 -32.44
CA THR A 5 -1.28 -8.60 -31.06
C THR A 5 -1.77 -7.43 -30.21
N ILE A 6 -2.74 -7.67 -29.33
CA ILE A 6 -3.12 -6.70 -28.31
C ILE A 6 -1.94 -6.64 -27.32
N LEU A 7 -1.12 -5.59 -27.39
CA LEU A 7 -0.23 -5.25 -26.27
C LEU A 7 -1.11 -4.83 -25.10
N GLY A 8 -1.41 -5.79 -24.21
CA GLY A 8 -1.95 -5.49 -22.89
C GLY A 8 -0.95 -4.61 -22.15
N SER A 9 -1.27 -3.33 -22.00
CA SER A 9 -0.46 -2.39 -21.23
C SER A 9 -0.66 -2.72 -19.76
N THR A 10 0.23 -3.51 -19.17
CA THR A 10 0.30 -3.60 -17.73
C THR A 10 0.82 -2.26 -17.23
N LEU A 11 0.01 -1.50 -16.49
CA LEU A 11 0.52 -0.32 -15.78
C LEU A 11 1.49 -0.83 -14.72
N GLN A 12 2.78 -0.91 -15.05
CA GLN A 12 3.79 -1.18 -14.05
C GLN A 12 3.84 0.03 -13.11
N PRO A 13 3.73 -0.19 -11.80
CA PRO A 13 3.86 0.92 -10.85
C PRO A 13 5.25 1.53 -11.01
N SER A 14 5.34 2.86 -11.11
CA SER A 14 6.62 3.58 -11.24
C SER A 14 7.41 3.62 -9.93
N MET A 15 6.78 3.24 -8.81
CA MET A 15 7.37 3.15 -7.48
C MET A 15 6.96 1.84 -6.80
N THR A 16 7.84 1.30 -5.96
CA THR A 16 7.53 0.18 -5.09
C THR A 16 7.86 0.50 -3.64
N ALA A 17 7.01 0.03 -2.71
CA ALA A 17 7.24 0.17 -1.29
C ALA A 17 8.24 -0.89 -0.81
N TYR A 18 9.12 -0.50 0.11
CA TYR A 18 10.10 -1.38 0.73
C TYR A 18 10.37 -0.93 2.17
N ASP A 19 11.11 -1.73 2.94
CA ASP A 19 11.40 -1.45 4.36
C ASP A 19 10.10 -1.16 5.14
N LEU A 20 9.13 -2.07 4.98
CA LEU A 20 7.84 -1.99 5.66
C LEU A 20 8.07 -2.25 7.15
N ARG A 21 7.64 -1.31 7.99
CA ARG A 21 7.81 -1.37 9.43
C ARG A 21 6.49 -1.12 10.13
N CYS A 22 6.34 -1.76 11.27
CA CYS A 22 5.29 -1.47 12.22
C CYS A 22 5.92 -1.15 13.57
N GLN A 23 5.58 -0.01 14.18
CA GLN A 23 6.24 0.50 15.39
C GLN A 23 7.77 0.58 15.24
N SER A 24 8.24 0.91 14.03
CA SER A 24 9.67 0.88 13.64
C SER A 24 10.35 -0.51 13.66
N LEU A 25 9.60 -1.58 13.95
CA LEU A 25 10.02 -2.98 13.93
C LEU A 25 9.75 -3.62 12.57
N THR A 26 10.60 -4.59 12.21
CA THR A 26 10.42 -5.46 11.05
C THR A 26 9.79 -6.77 11.53
N ASP A 27 8.70 -7.19 10.90
CA ASP A 27 7.96 -8.43 11.21
C ASP A 27 7.71 -8.69 12.70
N PRO A 28 7.01 -7.78 13.41
CA PRO A 28 6.76 -7.94 14.83
C PRO A 28 5.74 -9.06 15.09
N GLU A 29 6.17 -10.09 15.82
CA GLU A 29 5.29 -11.13 16.35
C GLU A 29 4.55 -10.55 17.59
N ALA A 30 3.23 -10.43 17.51
CA ALA A 30 2.33 -9.96 18.58
C ALA A 30 2.33 -8.45 18.92
N ILE A 31 1.85 -7.61 18.00
CA ILE A 31 1.48 -6.22 18.31
C ILE A 31 0.13 -6.18 19.03
N GLN A 32 0.13 -5.75 20.30
CA GLN A 32 -1.10 -5.51 21.08
C GLN A 32 -1.60 -4.06 21.02
N ILE A 33 -1.01 -3.24 20.13
CA ILE A 33 -1.36 -1.84 19.96
C ILE A 33 -2.52 -1.73 18.97
N THR A 34 -3.61 -1.08 19.40
CA THR A 34 -4.83 -0.91 18.60
C THR A 34 -4.68 0.11 17.47
N THR A 35 -3.66 0.96 17.51
CA THR A 35 -3.30 1.95 16.48
C THR A 35 -1.82 1.88 16.12
N PRO A 36 -1.38 0.84 15.39
CA PRO A 36 0.02 0.70 15.02
C PRO A 36 0.47 1.81 14.07
N GLN A 37 1.61 2.43 14.37
CA GLN A 37 2.32 3.30 13.44
C GLN A 37 2.98 2.45 12.37
N LEU A 38 2.60 2.69 11.12
CA LEU A 38 3.16 2.03 9.96
C LEU A 38 4.05 2.98 9.18
N SER A 39 5.19 2.48 8.72
CA SER A 39 6.10 3.23 7.86
C SER A 39 6.66 2.36 6.76
N TRP A 40 7.01 3.01 5.65
CA TRP A 40 7.59 2.39 4.47
C TRP A 40 8.47 3.40 3.74
N LYS A 41 9.39 2.90 2.93
CA LYS A 41 10.15 3.68 1.98
C LYS A 41 9.67 3.40 0.57
N LEU A 42 9.89 4.34 -0.34
CA LEU A 42 9.53 4.21 -1.75
C LEU A 42 10.79 4.26 -2.61
N LYS A 43 10.90 3.34 -3.57
CA LYS A 43 11.95 3.38 -4.59
C LYS A 43 11.33 3.36 -5.97
N ALA A 44 11.94 4.07 -6.91
CA ALA A 44 11.58 4.00 -8.31
C ALA A 44 11.76 2.56 -8.84
N THR A 45 10.87 2.12 -9.72
CA THR A 45 10.97 0.79 -10.34
C THR A 45 11.92 0.76 -11.54
N SER A 46 12.24 1.92 -12.12
CA SER A 46 13.22 2.10 -13.19
C SER A 46 14.18 3.26 -12.85
N LYS A 47 15.40 3.20 -13.39
CA LYS A 47 16.42 4.25 -13.18
C LYS A 47 16.09 5.54 -13.95
N GLU A 48 15.30 5.43 -15.00
CA GLU A 48 14.90 6.53 -15.88
C GLU A 48 13.74 7.35 -15.27
N ALA A 49 13.01 6.75 -14.33
CA ALA A 49 11.89 7.40 -13.67
C ALA A 49 12.36 8.51 -12.70
N LYS A 50 11.90 9.74 -12.94
CA LYS A 50 12.29 10.94 -12.19
C LYS A 50 11.05 11.69 -11.71
N ASN A 51 11.23 12.61 -10.76
CA ASN A 51 10.17 13.48 -10.22
C ASN A 51 8.95 12.70 -9.71
N LEU A 52 9.19 11.50 -9.17
CA LEU A 52 8.14 10.65 -8.62
C LEU A 52 7.72 11.15 -7.24
N ARG A 53 6.42 11.21 -7.02
CA ARG A 53 5.85 11.54 -5.71
C ARG A 53 4.67 10.64 -5.41
N GLN A 54 4.58 10.14 -4.18
CA GLN A 54 3.40 9.45 -3.70
C GLN A 54 2.20 10.39 -3.66
N THR A 55 1.09 10.00 -4.28
CA THR A 55 -0.17 10.77 -4.27
C THR A 55 -1.25 10.10 -3.42
N ALA A 56 -1.14 8.81 -3.18
CA ALA A 56 -2.04 8.03 -2.34
C ALA A 56 -1.34 6.80 -1.74
N TYR A 57 -1.97 6.18 -0.76
CA TYR A 57 -1.59 4.87 -0.22
C TYR A 57 -2.81 4.02 0.09
N ARG A 58 -2.61 2.71 0.22
CA ARG A 58 -3.58 1.78 0.80
C ARG A 58 -2.80 0.74 1.56
N VAL A 59 -3.17 0.51 2.82
CA VAL A 59 -2.62 -0.55 3.65
C VAL A 59 -3.69 -1.61 3.82
N VAL A 60 -3.30 -2.87 3.66
CA VAL A 60 -4.16 -4.03 3.84
C VAL A 60 -3.48 -5.03 4.76
N ALA A 61 -4.27 -5.68 5.61
CA ALA A 61 -3.83 -6.75 6.48
C ALA A 61 -4.82 -7.92 6.41
N SER A 62 -4.27 -9.12 6.36
CA SER A 62 -5.02 -10.37 6.35
C SER A 62 -4.45 -11.33 7.38
N SER A 63 -5.30 -12.17 7.95
CA SER A 63 -4.89 -13.19 8.93
C SER A 63 -3.98 -14.27 8.35
N THR A 64 -4.01 -14.44 7.03
CA THR A 64 -3.19 -15.42 6.30
C THR A 64 -2.67 -14.85 4.98
N LEU A 65 -1.55 -15.40 4.50
CA LEU A 65 -1.00 -15.06 3.19
C LEU A 65 -1.95 -15.45 2.04
N GLN A 66 -2.69 -16.55 2.20
CA GLN A 66 -3.69 -17.00 1.24
C GLN A 66 -4.83 -15.99 1.11
N ASN A 67 -5.35 -15.47 2.23
CA ASN A 67 -6.36 -14.42 2.23
C ASN A 67 -5.82 -13.16 1.52
N LEU A 68 -4.58 -12.75 1.82
CA LEU A 68 -3.96 -11.60 1.19
C LEU A 68 -3.86 -11.76 -0.35
N LYS A 69 -3.40 -12.93 -0.81
CA LYS A 69 -3.30 -13.26 -2.25
C LYS A 69 -4.67 -13.33 -2.93
N ALA A 70 -5.70 -13.74 -2.21
CA ALA A 70 -7.09 -13.75 -2.68
C ALA A 70 -7.78 -12.38 -2.57
N SER A 71 -7.06 -11.32 -2.20
CA SER A 71 -7.61 -9.98 -1.94
C SER A 71 -8.70 -9.94 -0.86
N LYS A 72 -8.62 -10.85 0.11
CA LYS A 72 -9.48 -10.90 1.30
C LYS A 72 -8.73 -10.27 2.48
N TYR A 73 -9.10 -9.05 2.85
CA TYR A 73 -8.44 -8.27 3.92
C TYR A 73 -9.28 -8.33 5.20
N ASP A 74 -9.27 -9.49 5.86
CA ASP A 74 -10.16 -9.79 6.98
C ASP A 74 -9.74 -9.12 8.31
N LEU A 75 -8.51 -8.64 8.41
CA LEU A 75 -8.05 -7.90 9.59
C LEU A 75 -8.25 -6.40 9.43
N TRP A 76 -7.83 -5.84 8.28
CA TRP A 76 -7.91 -4.40 8.05
C TRP A 76 -7.68 -4.01 6.59
N ASP A 77 -8.34 -2.94 6.16
CA ASP A 77 -8.16 -2.30 4.87
C ASP A 77 -8.39 -0.80 5.04
N SER A 78 -7.36 0.01 4.80
CA SER A 78 -7.48 1.47 4.90
C SER A 78 -8.32 2.09 3.77
N GLY A 79 -8.59 1.33 2.70
CA GLY A 79 -8.98 1.89 1.42
C GLY A 79 -7.88 2.76 0.82
N LYS A 80 -8.16 3.38 -0.34
CA LYS A 80 -7.25 4.35 -0.95
C LYS A 80 -7.33 5.68 -0.19
N VAL A 81 -6.22 6.07 0.45
CA VAL A 81 -6.07 7.35 1.13
C VAL A 81 -5.27 8.30 0.24
N ASP A 82 -5.91 9.37 -0.22
CA ASP A 82 -5.25 10.43 -1.00
C ASP A 82 -4.44 11.35 -0.06
N ILE A 83 -3.15 11.55 -0.34
CA ILE A 83 -2.26 12.35 0.53
C ILE A 83 -2.60 13.84 0.54
N HIS A 84 -3.25 14.32 -0.52
CA HIS A 84 -3.64 15.72 -0.69
C HIS A 84 -5.02 16.04 -0.15
N ARG A 85 -5.80 15.02 0.22
CA ARG A 85 -7.12 15.23 0.79
C ARG A 85 -6.90 15.64 2.25
N GLN A 86 -6.95 16.94 2.53
CA GLN A 86 -7.13 17.42 3.89
C GLN A 86 -8.47 16.86 4.39
N PRO A 87 -8.51 16.03 5.45
CA PRO A 87 -9.77 15.84 6.14
C PRO A 87 -10.03 17.13 6.91
N LEU A 88 -11.16 17.80 6.66
CA LEU A 88 -11.78 18.70 7.65
C LEU A 88 -12.27 17.83 8.84
N ALA A 89 -11.34 17.17 9.52
CA ALA A 89 -11.50 16.40 10.75
C ALA A 89 -10.12 15.82 11.05
N SER A 90 -9.33 16.55 11.82
CA SER A 90 -8.09 16.07 12.44
C SER A 90 -8.39 14.94 13.42
N SER A 91 -8.45 13.70 12.92
CA SER A 91 -8.14 12.44 13.61
C SER A 91 -8.63 11.32 12.70
N THR A 92 -7.71 10.54 12.13
CA THR A 92 -8.05 9.24 11.55
C THR A 92 -8.42 8.30 12.70
N GLN A 93 -9.62 8.46 13.24
CA GLN A 93 -10.23 7.49 14.14
C GLN A 93 -10.86 6.38 13.30
N VAL A 94 -10.52 5.14 13.64
CA VAL A 94 -11.17 3.95 13.12
C VAL A 94 -12.64 3.97 13.54
N PRO A 95 -13.61 3.84 12.63
CA PRO A 95 -15.01 3.66 13.02
C PRO A 95 -15.18 2.32 13.75
N ARG A 96 -15.96 2.39 14.83
CA ARG A 96 -16.22 1.35 15.84
C ARG A 96 -16.63 -0.01 15.26
#